data_AF-A0A558D3W1-F1
#
_entry.id   AF-A0A558D3W1-F1
#
_cell.length_a   1.000
_cell.length_b   1.000
_cell.length_c   1.000
_cell.angle_alpha   90.00
_cell.angle_beta   90.00
_cell.angle_gamma   90.00
#
_symmetry.space_group_name_H-M   'P 1'
#
loop_
_entity.id
_entity.type
_entity.pdbx_description
1 polymer ?
#
loop_
_entity_poly.entity_id
_entity_poly.type
_entity_poly.pdbx_seq_one_letter_code
_entity_poly.pdbx_strand_id
1 'polypeptide(L)' 'METKTLSERGKLRLRIAAGLLRSDGVKFDCPREQFYDKIQEVLAGLSAERQATLKDLVDWVEEYERTGAAHVPTSTRGS' A
#
# COMPACT_ATOMS: atom_id res chain seq x y z
N MET A 1 10.41 -0.28 22.01
CA MET A 1 10.53 -0.32 20.53
C MET A 1 10.34 1.10 20.04
N GLU A 2 11.35 1.68 19.40
CA GLU A 2 11.25 3.05 18.88
C GLU A 2 10.14 3.09 17.83
N THR A 3 9.06 3.83 18.10
CA THR A 3 8.02 4.15 17.13
C THR A 3 8.63 5.05 16.06
N LYS A 4 9.34 4.47 15.10
CA LYS A 4 9.75 5.16 13.88
C LYS A 4 8.47 5.60 13.19
N THR A 5 8.11 6.87 13.35
CA THR A 5 6.97 7.49 12.67
C THR A 5 7.08 7.20 11.18
N LEU A 6 6.12 6.46 10.65
CA LEU A 6 6.11 6.08 9.23
C LEU A 6 6.09 7.34 8.37
N SER A 7 6.98 7.41 7.37
CA SER A 7 6.90 8.44 6.34
C SER A 7 5.60 8.31 5.54
N GLU A 8 5.16 9.38 4.88
CA GLU A 8 3.96 9.34 4.02
C GLU A 8 4.08 8.29 2.91
N ARG A 9 5.27 8.14 2.33
CA ARG A 9 5.56 7.07 1.37
C ARG A 9 5.41 5.67 2.00
N GLY A 10 5.91 5.48 3.22
CA GLY A 10 5.76 4.22 3.95
C GLY A 10 4.28 3.91 4.24
N LYS A 11 3.51 4.91 4.68
CA LYS A 11 2.06 4.78 4.90
C LYS A 11 1.31 4.44 3.62
N LEU A 12 1.68 5.05 2.48
CA LEU A 12 1.08 4.75 1.18
C LEU A 12 1.32 3.28 0.79
N ARG A 13 2.57 2.83 0.86
CA ARG A 13 2.92 1.43 0.52
C ARG A 13 2.18 0.42 1.40
N LEU A 14 2.04 0.70 2.70
CA LEU A 14 1.27 -0.15 3.60
C LEU A 14 -0.23 -0.16 3.26
N ARG A 15 -0.80 0.96 2.83
CA ARG A 15 -2.21 1.00 2.37
C ARG A 15 -2.41 0.19 1.08
N ILE A 16 -1.49 0.29 0.12
CA ILE A 16 -1.53 -0.52 -1.10
C ILE A 16 -1.44 -2.01 -0.75
N ALA A 17 -0.47 -2.40 0.08
CA ALA A 17 -0.32 -3.77 0.55
C ALA A 17 -1.59 -4.29 1.25
N ALA A 18 -2.20 -3.48 2.11
CA ALA A 18 -3.46 -3.84 2.77
C ALA A 18 -4.61 -4.03 1.78
N GLY A 19 -4.69 -3.22 0.73
CA GLY A 19 -5.68 -3.38 -0.34
C GLY A 19 -5.50 -4.71 -1.07
N LEU A 20 -4.26 -5.05 -1.45
CA LEU A 20 -3.94 -6.33 -2.10
C LEU A 20 -4.25 -7.53 -1.20
N LEU A 21 -3.88 -7.47 0.08
CA LEU A 21 -4.17 -8.52 1.04
C LEU A 21 -5.67 -8.72 1.28
N ARG A 22 -6.48 -7.64 1.24
CA ARG A 22 -7.94 -7.74 1.33
C ARG A 22 -8.55 -8.46 0.14
N SER A 23 -8.03 -8.22 -1.07
CA SER A 23 -8.45 -8.96 -2.27
C SER A 23 -8.11 -10.46 -2.18
N ASP A 24 -7.09 -10.82 -1.40
CA ASP A 24 -6.70 -12.20 -1.07
C ASP A 24 -7.44 -12.75 0.18
N GLY A 25 -8.45 -12.04 0.68
CA GLY A 25 -9.32 -12.48 1.78
C GLY A 25 -8.88 -12.10 3.19
N VAL A 26 -7.76 -11.37 3.35
CA VAL A 26 -7.29 -10.92 4.67
C VAL A 26 -8.16 -9.78 5.19
N LYS A 27 -8.69 -9.94 6.40
CA LYS A 27 -9.45 -8.90 7.11
C LYS A 27 -8.58 -8.20 8.15
N PHE A 28 -8.68 -6.88 8.21
CA PHE A 28 -7.99 -6.05 9.20
C PHE A 28 -9.02 -5.48 10.18
N ASP A 29 -9.56 -6.33 11.04
CA ASP A 29 -10.53 -5.95 12.07
C ASP A 29 -9.79 -5.40 13.30
N CYS A 30 -9.33 -4.15 13.19
CA CYS A 30 -8.59 -3.46 14.24
C CYS A 30 -8.95 -1.97 14.31
N PRO A 31 -8.73 -1.30 15.46
CA PRO A 31 -8.87 0.15 15.55
C PRO A 31 -7.95 0.88 14.56
N ARG A 32 -8.41 2.04 14.07
CA ARG A 32 -7.66 2.84 13.08
C ARG A 32 -6.22 3.16 13.50
N GLU A 33 -6.01 3.38 14.80
CA GLU A 33 -4.70 3.69 15.39
C GLU A 33 -3.69 2.53 15.24
N GLN A 34 -4.18 1.29 15.21
CA GLN A 34 -3.37 0.07 15.11
C GLN A 34 -3.26 -0.44 13.67
N PHE A 35 -3.88 0.25 12.70
CA PHE A 35 -4.02 -0.25 11.34
C PHE A 35 -2.66 -0.55 10.68
N TYR A 36 -1.70 0.35 10.81
CA TYR A 36 -0.37 0.17 10.22
C TYR A 36 0.42 -0.94 10.89
N ASP A 37 0.36 -1.00 12.23
CA ASP A 37 1.04 -2.04 13.01
C ASP A 37 0.47 -3.42 12.64
N LYS A 38 -0.85 -3.53 12.46
CA LYS A 38 -1.48 -4.79 12.06
C LYS A 38 -1.08 -5.25 10.67
N ILE A 39 -0.93 -4.31 9.73
CA ILE A 39 -0.41 -4.64 8.39
C ILE A 39 1.02 -5.17 8.49
N GLN A 40 1.88 -4.50 9.27
CA GLN A 40 3.27 -4.93 9.45
C GLN A 40 3.36 -6.32 10.08
N GLU A 41 2.52 -6.62 11.08
CA GLU A 41 2.42 -7.94 11.70
C GLU A 41 2.02 -9.01 10.67
N VAL A 42 0.99 -8.76 9.87
CA VAL A 42 0.55 -9.69 8.81
C VAL A 42 1.65 -9.91 7.80
N LEU A 43 2.32 -8.84 7.34
CA LEU A 43 3.44 -8.92 6.39
C LEU A 43 4.58 -9.79 6.96
N ALA A 44 4.93 -9.58 8.23
CA ALA A 44 5.97 -10.35 8.90
C ALA A 44 5.64 -11.85 9.01
N GLY A 45 4.35 -12.21 9.07
CA GLY A 45 3.88 -13.59 9.12
C GLY A 45 3.75 -14.29 7.76
N LEU A 46 3.93 -13.58 6.64
CA LEU A 46 3.90 -14.19 5.30
C LEU A 46 5.17 -15.02 5.02
N SER A 47 5.05 -16.01 4.13
CA SER A 47 6.22 -16.70 3.59
C SER A 47 7.09 -15.74 2.79
N ALA A 48 8.40 -16.03 2.71
CA ALA A 48 9.35 -15.19 1.96
C ALA A 48 8.95 -14.99 0.49
N GLU A 49 8.40 -16.03 -0.14
CA GLU A 49 7.87 -15.96 -1.51
C GLU A 49 6.70 -14.97 -1.61
N ARG A 50 5.72 -15.07 -0.70
CA ARG A 50 4.58 -14.14 -0.68
C ARG A 50 4.99 -12.71 -0.37
N GLN A 51 5.97 -12.50 0.51
CA GLN A 51 6.53 -11.18 0.77
C GLN A 51 7.17 -10.58 -0.49
N ALA A 52 7.93 -11.38 -1.24
CA ALA A 52 8.54 -10.95 -2.50
C ALA A 52 7.48 -10.58 -3.55
N THR A 53 6.49 -11.44 -3.78
CA THR A 53 5.39 -11.16 -4.71
C THR A 53 4.64 -9.89 -4.34
N LEU A 54 4.29 -9.73 -3.05
CA LEU A 54 3.55 -8.56 -2.59
C LEU A 54 4.38 -7.28 -2.71
N LYS A 55 5.68 -7.35 -2.44
CA LYS A 55 6.60 -6.22 -2.64
C LYS A 55 6.59 -5.77 -4.09
N ASP A 56 6.71 -6.69 -5.04
CA ASP A 56 6.76 -6.37 -6.47
C ASP A 56 5.43 -5.77 -6.97
N LEU A 57 4.29 -6.27 -6.47
CA LEU A 57 2.98 -5.67 -6.75
C LEU A 57 2.85 -4.26 -6.17
N VAL A 58 3.30 -4.04 -4.93
CA VAL A 58 3.28 -2.70 -4.30
C VAL A 58 4.18 -1.74 -5.07
N ASP A 59 5.38 -2.19 -5.47
CA ASP A 59 6.31 -1.40 -6.28
C ASP A 59 5.67 -1.01 -7.61
N TRP A 60 5.00 -1.95 -8.28
CA TRP A 60 4.31 -1.71 -9.54
C TRP A 60 3.15 -0.71 -9.40
N VAL A 61 2.28 -0.86 -8.38
CA VAL A 61 1.16 0.06 -8.15
C VAL A 61 1.66 1.47 -7.79
N GLU A 62 2.70 1.57 -6.95
CA GLU A 62 3.28 2.87 -6.59
C GLU A 62 3.82 3.61 -7.84
N GLU A 63 4.46 2.88 -8.76
CA GLU A 63 4.95 3.45 -10.01
C GLU A 63 3.81 3.81 -10.98
N TYR A 64 2.77 2.97 -11.07
CA TYR A 64 1.57 3.29 -11.84
C TYR A 64 0.91 4.59 -11.37
N GLU A 65 0.74 4.77 -10.06
CA GLU A 65 0.18 6.00 -9.50
C GLU A 65 1.09 7.21 -9.77
N ARG A 66 2.41 7.03 -9.65
CA ARG A 66 3.39 8.09 -9.94
C ARG A 66 3.34 8.55 -11.39
N THR A 67 3.20 7.62 -12.33
CA THR A 67 3.16 7.89 -13.77
C THR A 67 1.77 8.33 -14.25
N GLY A 68 0.70 7.79 -13.67
CA GLY A 68 -0.70 8.17 -13.93
C GLY A 68 -1.04 9.58 -13.42
N ALA A 69 -0.47 9.99 -12.27
CA ALA A 69 -0.56 11.37 -11.80
C ALA A 69 0.12 12.38 -12.74
N ALA A 70 1.06 11.94 -13.58
CA ALA A 70 1.67 12.77 -14.63
C ALA A 70 0.84 12.85 -15.92
N HIS A 71 -0.22 12.03 -16.05
CA HIS A 71 -1.06 11.93 -17.26
C HIS A 71 -2.52 12.29 -16.99
N VAL A 72 -2.77 13.42 -16.32
CA VAL A 72 -4.07 14.09 -16.44
C VAL A 72 -3.99 15.01 -17.65
N PRO A 73 -4.52 14.64 -18.84
CA PRO A 73 -4.74 15.64 -19.87
C PRO A 73 -5.80 16.59 -19.31
N THR A 74 -5.41 17.83 -19.05
CA THR A 74 -6.35 18.94 -18.90
C THR A 74 -7.18 19.00 -20.17
N SER A 75 -8.36 18.36 -20.13
CA SER A 75 -9.38 18.52 -21.14
C SER A 75 -9.91 19.95 -21.01
N THR A 76 -9.29 20.85 -21.76
CA THR A 76 -9.73 22.21 -21.96
C THR A 76 -11.13 22.13 -22.56
N ARG A 77 -12.12 22.43 -21.72
CA ARG A 77 -13.54 22.50 -22.10
C ARG A 77 -13.68 23.58 -23.19
N GLY A 78 -14.41 23.22 -24.24
CA GLY A 78 -14.40 23.89 -25.54
C GLY A 78 -14.93 25.32 -25.57
N SER A 79 -14.60 25.98 -26.68
CA SER A 79 -15.26 27.17 -27.24
C SER A 79 -15.91 26.80 -28.56
#